data_AF-W4P381-F1
#
_entry.id   AF-W4P381-F1
#
_cell.length_a   1.000
_cell.length_b   1.000
_cell.length_c   1.000
_cell.angle_alpha   90.00
_cell.angle_beta   90.00
_cell.angle_gamma   90.00
#
_symmetry.space_group_name_H-M   'P 1'
#
loop_
_entity.id
_entity.type
_entity.pdbx_description
1 polymer ?
#
loop_
_entity_poly.entity_id
_entity_poly.type
_entity_poly.pdbx_seq_one_letter_code
_entity_poly.pdbx_strand_id
1 'polypeptide(L)'
;MQQQQIEKLETISGLSAEDAKERLVESLKEEAKTQAQSYINDIMDDAKLTASKEAKRIVIQSIQRVATETAIENSVTVFHIESDEIKGRIIGREGRNIRALEAATGVEIVVDDTPEAIVLSAFDPVRREIARLALHQLVTDGRIHPARIEEVVSKVQKQVEEEIIETGKRTRSTSASTACIRNLSVSSVK
;
A
#
# COMPACT_ATOMS: atom_id res chain seq x y z
N MET A 1 84.26 7.19 -9.46
CA MET A 1 83.76 8.54 -9.15
C MET A 1 82.30 8.54 -8.69
N GLN A 2 81.35 7.93 -9.42
CA GLN A 2 79.95 7.84 -8.98
C GLN A 2 79.73 7.00 -7.71
N GLN A 3 80.39 5.84 -7.58
CA GLN A 3 80.26 4.97 -6.39
C GLN A 3 80.62 5.69 -5.06
N GLN A 4 81.68 6.51 -5.08
CA GLN A 4 82.14 7.26 -3.91
C GLN A 4 81.24 8.43 -3.52
N GLN A 5 80.46 8.97 -4.47
CA GLN A 5 79.43 9.98 -4.16
C GLN A 5 78.20 9.32 -3.53
N ILE A 6 77.85 8.11 -3.96
CA ILE A 6 76.73 7.33 -3.42
C ILE A 6 77.02 6.92 -1.98
N GLU A 7 78.20 6.34 -1.70
CA GLU A 7 78.59 5.98 -0.32
C GLU A 7 78.60 7.17 0.64
N LYS A 8 79.08 8.33 0.19
CA LYS A 8 79.08 9.56 1.01
C LYS A 8 77.65 10.04 1.30
N LEU A 9 76.74 9.92 0.33
CA LEU A 9 75.32 10.26 0.52
C LEU A 9 74.62 9.28 1.46
N GLU A 10 74.89 7.98 1.34
CA GLU A 10 74.37 6.93 2.24
C GLU A 10 74.85 7.10 3.68
N THR A 11 76.11 7.53 3.86
CA THR A 11 76.68 7.81 5.18
C THR A 11 76.03 9.04 5.84
N ILE A 12 75.62 10.04 5.04
CA ILE A 12 74.98 11.27 5.54
C ILE A 12 73.48 11.05 5.82
N SER A 13 72.79 10.23 5.03
CA SER A 13 71.36 9.92 5.20
C SER A 13 71.09 8.82 6.23
N GLY A 14 72.10 8.02 6.61
CA GLY A 14 71.97 6.91 7.56
C GLY A 14 71.13 5.74 7.04
N LEU A 15 70.86 5.70 5.73
CA LEU A 15 70.02 4.73 5.03
C LEU A 15 70.71 4.36 3.70
N SER A 16 70.74 3.07 3.37
CA SER A 16 71.24 2.62 2.06
C SER A 16 70.29 3.08 0.95
N ALA A 17 70.81 3.25 -0.27
CA ALA A 17 69.99 3.61 -1.43
C ALA A 17 68.89 2.57 -1.72
N GLU A 18 69.12 1.31 -1.33
CA GLU A 18 68.18 0.20 -1.47
C GLU A 18 67.04 0.30 -0.45
N ASP A 19 67.35 0.56 0.83
CA ASP A 19 66.37 0.74 1.91
C ASP A 19 65.46 1.96 1.66
N ALA A 20 66.05 3.05 1.15
CA ALA A 20 65.29 4.25 0.80
C ALA A 20 64.27 3.98 -0.32
N LYS A 21 64.65 3.16 -1.31
CA LYS A 21 63.79 2.78 -2.42
C LYS A 21 62.66 1.83 -1.98
N GLU A 22 62.96 0.86 -1.11
CA GLU A 22 61.94 -0.02 -0.53
C GLU A 22 60.90 0.74 0.27
N ARG A 23 61.32 1.64 1.18
CA ARG A 23 60.39 2.48 1.95
C ARG A 23 59.50 3.35 1.08
N LEU A 24 60.05 3.89 0.00
CA LEU A 24 59.30 4.73 -0.94
C LEU A 24 58.25 3.92 -1.69
N VAL A 25 58.60 2.71 -2.14
CA VAL A 25 57.67 1.77 -2.80
C VAL A 25 56.60 1.28 -1.83
N GLU A 26 56.94 1.03 -0.56
CA GLU A 26 55.99 0.61 0.46
C GLU A 26 55.00 1.73 0.80
N SER A 27 55.48 2.97 0.95
CA SER A 27 54.62 4.14 1.17
C SER A 27 53.66 4.36 -0.01
N LEU A 28 54.13 4.26 -1.25
CA LEU A 28 53.29 4.36 -2.44
C LEU A 28 52.23 3.26 -2.50
N LYS A 29 52.55 2.03 -2.05
CA LYS A 29 51.58 0.93 -1.97
C LYS A 29 50.51 1.18 -0.92
N GLU A 30 50.87 1.70 0.25
CA GLU A 30 49.90 2.09 1.28
C GLU A 30 48.99 3.22 0.82
N GLU A 31 49.56 4.22 0.16
CA GLU A 31 48.81 5.36 -0.38
C GLU A 31 47.84 4.93 -1.48
N ALA A 32 48.27 4.06 -2.40
CA ALA A 32 47.42 3.46 -3.42
C ALA A 32 46.31 2.58 -2.82
N LYS A 33 46.60 1.80 -1.77
CA LYS A 33 45.58 1.03 -1.04
C LYS A 33 44.53 1.93 -0.39
N THR A 34 44.97 3.03 0.21
CA THR A 34 44.08 3.97 0.89
C THR A 34 43.15 4.66 -0.11
N GLN A 35 43.68 5.08 -1.27
CA GLN A 35 42.89 5.65 -2.36
C GLN A 35 41.89 4.63 -2.93
N ALA A 36 42.32 3.38 -3.16
CA ALA A 36 41.43 2.34 -3.64
C ALA A 36 40.28 2.06 -2.66
N GLN A 37 40.55 2.08 -1.35
CA GLN A 37 39.53 1.88 -0.33
C GLN A 37 38.50 3.01 -0.30
N SER A 38 38.95 4.27 -0.45
CA SER A 38 38.04 5.42 -0.57
C SER A 38 37.13 5.26 -1.79
N TYR A 39 37.71 4.90 -2.94
CA TYR A 39 36.96 4.73 -4.17
C TYR A 39 35.91 3.62 -4.08
N ILE A 40 36.21 2.51 -3.38
CA ILE A 40 35.26 1.43 -3.12
C ILE A 40 34.10 1.91 -2.24
N ASN A 41 34.38 2.71 -1.22
CA ASN A 41 33.34 3.25 -0.33
C ASN A 41 32.40 4.21 -1.09
N ASP A 42 32.96 5.08 -1.93
CA ASP A 42 32.18 6.01 -2.76
C ASP A 42 31.25 5.25 -3.71
N ILE A 43 31.75 4.21 -4.39
CA ILE A 43 30.94 3.33 -5.25
C ILE A 43 29.82 2.65 -4.46
N MET A 44 30.12 2.15 -3.26
CA MET A 44 29.13 1.49 -2.41
C MET A 44 28.01 2.44 -1.98
N ASP A 45 28.33 3.69 -1.66
CA ASP A 45 27.34 4.67 -1.23
C ASP A 45 26.50 5.19 -2.41
N ASP A 46 27.11 5.40 -3.58
CA ASP A 46 26.39 5.69 -4.82
C ASP A 46 25.45 4.54 -5.23
N ALA A 47 25.90 3.28 -5.08
CA ALA A 47 25.08 2.11 -5.33
C ALA A 47 23.87 2.05 -4.39
N LYS A 48 24.05 2.34 -3.09
CA LYS A 48 22.94 2.40 -2.12
C LYS A 48 21.94 3.52 -2.45
N LEU A 49 22.43 4.71 -2.80
CA LEU A 49 21.59 5.84 -3.18
C LEU A 49 20.76 5.53 -4.43
N THR A 50 21.41 4.92 -5.43
CA THR A 50 20.75 4.50 -6.68
C THR A 50 19.73 3.41 -6.42
N ALA A 51 20.08 2.39 -5.62
CA ALA A 51 19.16 1.33 -5.23
C ALA A 51 17.94 1.87 -4.47
N SER A 52 18.12 2.85 -3.58
CA SER A 52 17.00 3.47 -2.86
C SER A 52 16.07 4.25 -3.80
N LYS A 53 16.64 5.00 -4.76
CA LYS A 53 15.85 5.70 -5.78
C LYS A 53 15.08 4.73 -6.69
N GLU A 54 15.74 3.68 -7.15
CA GLU A 54 15.11 2.66 -7.99
C GLU A 54 14.02 1.88 -7.24
N ALA A 55 14.25 1.51 -5.98
CA ALA A 55 13.24 0.87 -5.15
C ALA A 55 11.99 1.75 -5.00
N LYS A 56 12.17 3.05 -4.71
CA LYS A 56 11.05 4.01 -4.65
C LYS A 56 10.33 4.12 -5.99
N ARG A 57 11.08 4.17 -7.10
CA ARG A 57 10.50 4.22 -8.46
C ARG A 57 9.66 2.98 -8.76
N ILE A 58 10.17 1.79 -8.43
CA ILE A 58 9.45 0.52 -8.61
C ILE A 58 8.17 0.51 -7.78
N VAL A 59 8.23 0.90 -6.49
CA VAL A 59 7.05 0.97 -5.63
C VAL A 59 6.01 1.94 -6.19
N ILE A 60 6.42 3.14 -6.63
CA ILE A 60 5.50 4.10 -7.24
C ILE A 60 4.88 3.52 -8.52
N GLN A 61 5.68 2.87 -9.36
CA GLN A 61 5.21 2.28 -10.61
C GLN A 61 4.25 1.11 -10.35
N SER A 62 4.50 0.29 -9.33
CA SER A 62 3.60 -0.77 -8.87
C SER A 62 2.30 -0.20 -8.33
N ILE A 63 2.35 0.86 -7.52
CA ILE A 63 1.15 1.55 -7.04
C ILE A 63 0.35 2.12 -8.21
N GLN A 64 0.99 2.76 -9.18
CA GLN A 64 0.31 3.33 -10.35
C GLN A 64 -0.40 2.26 -11.19
N ARG A 65 0.18 1.06 -11.35
CA ARG A 65 -0.46 -0.06 -12.05
C ARG A 65 -1.63 -0.66 -11.26
N VAL A 66 -1.43 -0.90 -9.96
CA VAL A 66 -2.46 -1.51 -9.11
C VAL A 66 -3.62 -0.54 -8.86
N ALA A 67 -3.33 0.76 -8.73
CA ALA A 67 -4.35 1.79 -8.48
C ALA A 67 -5.38 1.86 -9.61
N THR A 68 -4.98 1.65 -10.87
CA THR A 68 -5.92 1.63 -12.00
C THR A 68 -6.81 0.40 -12.02
N GLU A 69 -6.29 -0.78 -11.67
CA GLU A 69 -7.07 -2.03 -11.64
C GLU A 69 -8.00 -2.08 -10.41
N THR A 70 -7.49 -1.69 -9.24
CA THR A 70 -8.25 -1.65 -7.98
C THR A 70 -9.37 -0.60 -8.03
N ALA A 71 -9.18 0.52 -8.73
CA ALA A 71 -10.23 1.53 -8.88
C ALA A 71 -11.44 1.02 -9.69
N ILE A 72 -11.21 0.09 -10.63
CA ILE A 72 -12.27 -0.46 -11.48
C ILE A 72 -13.01 -1.58 -10.74
N GLU A 73 -12.28 -2.55 -10.16
CA GLU A 73 -12.90 -3.68 -9.44
C GLU A 73 -13.61 -3.24 -8.15
N ASN A 74 -13.06 -2.27 -7.44
CA ASN A 74 -13.72 -1.68 -6.27
C ASN A 74 -14.67 -0.56 -6.64
N SER A 75 -15.21 -0.44 -7.85
CA SER A 75 -16.25 0.57 -8.13
C SER A 75 -17.65 -0.01 -8.28
N VAL A 76 -17.76 -1.30 -8.58
CA VAL A 76 -19.03 -1.94 -8.94
C VAL A 76 -19.37 -3.07 -7.98
N THR A 77 -20.62 -3.15 -7.53
CA THR A 77 -21.14 -4.30 -6.75
C THR A 77 -22.52 -4.68 -7.23
N VAL A 78 -22.71 -5.98 -7.49
CA VAL A 78 -23.98 -6.54 -7.96
C VAL A 78 -24.82 -6.98 -6.76
N PHE A 79 -26.02 -6.43 -6.64
CA PHE A 79 -27.02 -6.83 -5.66
C PHE A 79 -28.05 -7.74 -6.33
N HIS A 80 -28.15 -8.98 -5.84
CA HIS A 80 -29.07 -9.99 -6.35
C HIS A 80 -30.42 -9.88 -5.66
N ILE A 81 -31.51 -10.00 -6.42
CA ILE A 81 -32.89 -9.87 -5.94
C ILE A 81 -33.66 -11.14 -6.27
N GLU A 82 -34.42 -11.64 -5.30
CA GLU A 82 -35.18 -12.90 -5.41
C GLU A 82 -36.44 -12.81 -6.29
N SER A 83 -36.91 -11.60 -6.63
CA SER A 83 -38.12 -11.38 -7.43
C SER A 83 -38.18 -9.98 -8.07
N ASP A 84 -38.70 -9.90 -9.30
CA ASP A 84 -38.93 -8.64 -10.02
C ASP A 84 -39.96 -7.73 -9.33
N GLU A 85 -40.86 -8.26 -8.50
CA GLU A 85 -41.78 -7.44 -7.71
C GLU A 85 -41.04 -6.56 -6.68
N ILE A 86 -39.92 -7.05 -6.16
CA ILE A 86 -39.04 -6.29 -5.27
C ILE A 86 -38.30 -5.23 -6.08
N LYS A 87 -37.78 -5.58 -7.26
CA LYS A 87 -37.12 -4.65 -8.20
C LYS A 87 -38.04 -3.47 -8.54
N GLY A 88 -39.31 -3.73 -8.88
CA GLY A 88 -40.30 -2.70 -9.17
C GLY A 88 -40.61 -1.76 -7.99
N ARG A 89 -40.62 -2.29 -6.76
CA ARG A 89 -40.79 -1.48 -5.53
C ARG A 89 -39.57 -0.62 -5.23
N ILE A 90 -38.36 -1.13 -5.46
CA ILE A 90 -37.10 -0.39 -5.29
C ILE A 90 -37.03 0.77 -6.28
N ILE A 91 -37.38 0.55 -7.55
CA ILE A 91 -37.44 1.61 -8.57
C ILE A 91 -38.51 2.65 -8.19
N GLY A 92 -39.70 2.17 -7.82
CA GLY A 92 -40.86 3.02 -7.55
C GLY A 92 -41.44 3.63 -8.84
N ARG A 93 -42.63 4.24 -8.72
CA ARG A 93 -43.26 4.91 -9.88
C ARG A 93 -42.35 6.04 -10.37
N GLU A 94 -41.94 5.99 -11.64
CA GLU A 94 -41.04 6.96 -12.31
C GLU A 94 -39.61 7.02 -11.74
N GLY A 95 -39.13 5.96 -11.05
CA GLY A 95 -37.78 5.96 -10.49
C GLY A 95 -37.61 6.85 -9.25
N ARG A 96 -38.72 7.32 -8.64
CA ARG A 96 -38.68 8.24 -7.49
C ARG A 96 -37.95 7.67 -6.28
N ASN A 97 -38.04 6.36 -6.07
CA ASN A 97 -37.40 5.70 -4.94
C ASN A 97 -35.88 5.55 -5.18
N ILE A 98 -35.47 5.14 -6.38
CA ILE A 98 -34.04 5.07 -6.73
C ILE A 98 -33.40 6.45 -6.65
N ARG A 99 -34.02 7.49 -7.20
CA ARG A 99 -33.46 8.86 -7.11
C ARG A 99 -33.30 9.35 -5.67
N ALA A 100 -34.25 9.02 -4.80
CA ALA A 100 -34.13 9.35 -3.37
C ALA A 100 -32.96 8.59 -2.72
N LEU A 101 -32.76 7.32 -3.07
CA LEU A 101 -31.65 6.51 -2.58
C LEU A 101 -30.30 7.01 -3.10
N GLU A 102 -30.22 7.36 -4.38
CA GLU A 102 -29.04 7.97 -5.01
C GLU A 102 -28.70 9.32 -4.36
N ALA A 103 -29.71 10.16 -4.12
CA ALA A 103 -29.53 11.46 -3.45
C ALA A 103 -29.10 11.30 -1.98
N ALA A 104 -29.63 10.30 -1.26
CA ALA A 104 -29.32 10.07 0.15
C ALA A 104 -27.94 9.43 0.36
N THR A 105 -27.53 8.50 -0.51
CA THR A 105 -26.26 7.74 -0.37
C THR A 105 -25.12 8.33 -1.19
N GLY A 106 -25.41 9.07 -2.27
CA GLY A 106 -24.42 9.56 -3.23
C GLY A 106 -23.78 8.45 -4.06
N VAL A 107 -24.51 7.36 -4.29
CA VAL A 107 -24.14 6.20 -5.11
C VAL A 107 -24.97 6.22 -6.39
N GLU A 108 -24.41 5.76 -7.51
CA GLU A 108 -25.13 5.60 -8.78
C GLU A 108 -25.69 4.18 -8.87
N ILE A 109 -26.99 4.05 -9.17
CA ILE A 109 -27.66 2.76 -9.21
C ILE A 109 -28.11 2.48 -10.63
N VAL A 110 -27.45 1.52 -11.27
CA VAL A 110 -27.78 1.09 -12.64
C VAL A 110 -28.70 -0.11 -12.56
N VAL A 111 -29.85 0.03 -13.23
CA VAL A 111 -30.85 -1.04 -13.35
C VAL A 111 -30.87 -1.46 -14.81
N ASP A 112 -30.26 -2.61 -15.10
CA ASP A 112 -30.27 -3.19 -16.44
C ASP A 112 -31.52 -4.03 -16.70
N ASP A 113 -31.77 -4.31 -17.98
CA ASP A 113 -32.79 -5.24 -18.49
C ASP A 113 -32.52 -6.70 -18.09
N THR A 114 -31.37 -6.98 -17.47
CA THR A 114 -31.10 -8.29 -16.90
C THR A 114 -32.02 -8.52 -15.69
N PRO A 115 -32.80 -9.62 -15.68
CA PRO A 115 -33.64 -9.96 -14.54
C PRO A 115 -32.76 -10.22 -13.30
N GLU A 116 -33.33 -10.01 -12.11
CA GLU A 116 -32.75 -10.45 -10.82
C GLU A 116 -31.48 -9.73 -10.31
N ALA A 117 -31.00 -8.66 -10.96
CA ALA A 117 -29.83 -7.91 -10.48
C ALA A 117 -29.97 -6.37 -10.57
N ILE A 118 -29.41 -5.68 -9.57
CA ILE A 118 -29.18 -4.22 -9.56
C ILE A 118 -27.68 -3.97 -9.36
N VAL A 119 -27.12 -3.05 -10.12
CA VAL A 119 -25.70 -2.72 -10.06
C VAL A 119 -25.50 -1.41 -9.29
N LEU A 120 -24.68 -1.46 -8.23
CA LEU A 120 -24.28 -0.29 -7.45
C LEU A 120 -22.90 0.17 -7.91
N SER A 121 -22.82 1.42 -8.39
CA SER A 121 -21.60 2.07 -8.85
C SER A 121 -21.23 3.20 -7.89
N ALA A 122 -20.07 3.08 -7.23
CA ALA A 122 -19.54 4.12 -6.36
C ALA A 122 -18.03 3.99 -6.22
N PHE A 123 -17.31 5.11 -6.20
CA PHE A 123 -15.86 5.12 -5.97
C PHE A 123 -15.48 4.91 -4.50
N ASP A 124 -16.36 5.30 -3.57
CA ASP A 124 -16.13 5.19 -2.12
C ASP A 124 -16.69 3.86 -1.59
N PRO A 125 -15.85 2.96 -1.04
CA PRO A 125 -16.29 1.67 -0.51
C PRO A 125 -17.23 1.82 0.69
N VAL A 126 -17.11 2.88 1.50
CA VAL A 126 -17.97 3.11 2.67
C VAL A 126 -19.38 3.48 2.22
N ARG A 127 -19.50 4.37 1.23
CA ARG A 127 -20.81 4.76 0.67
C ARG A 127 -21.49 3.58 -0.02
N ARG A 128 -20.72 2.75 -0.74
CA ARG A 128 -21.26 1.55 -1.38
C ARG A 128 -21.83 0.57 -0.36
N GLU A 129 -21.12 0.39 0.75
CA GLU A 129 -21.57 -0.50 1.81
C GLU A 129 -22.83 0.02 2.53
N ILE A 130 -22.90 1.33 2.77
CA ILE A 130 -24.11 1.98 3.31
C ILE A 130 -25.30 1.76 2.37
N ALA A 131 -25.12 1.94 1.05
CA ALA A 131 -26.18 1.73 0.07
C ALA A 131 -26.64 0.25 0.02
N ARG A 132 -25.69 -0.69 0.08
CA ARG A 132 -25.97 -2.14 0.11
C ARG A 132 -26.78 -2.54 1.34
N LEU A 133 -26.37 -2.08 2.52
CA LEU A 133 -27.05 -2.36 3.79
C LEU A 133 -28.44 -1.70 3.85
N ALA A 134 -28.55 -0.46 3.39
CA ALA A 134 -29.83 0.25 3.30
C ALA A 134 -30.81 -0.47 2.37
N LEU A 135 -30.36 -0.91 1.20
CA LEU A 135 -31.16 -1.70 0.27
C LEU A 135 -31.64 -3.01 0.90
N HIS A 136 -30.74 -3.75 1.56
CA HIS A 136 -31.11 -4.99 2.23
C HIS A 136 -32.21 -4.76 3.29
N GLN A 137 -32.06 -3.73 4.12
CA GLN A 137 -33.04 -3.39 5.15
C GLN A 137 -34.39 -2.94 4.58
N LEU A 138 -34.38 -2.17 3.48
CA LEU A 138 -35.59 -1.73 2.77
C LEU A 138 -36.34 -2.91 2.11
N VAL A 139 -35.61 -3.91 1.60
CA VAL A 139 -36.20 -5.13 1.03
C VAL A 139 -36.84 -5.98 2.12
N THR A 140 -36.17 -6.15 3.27
CA THR A 140 -36.72 -6.89 4.42
C THR A 140 -37.99 -6.25 4.99
N ASP A 141 -38.04 -4.91 5.08
CA ASP A 141 -39.23 -4.16 5.55
C ASP A 141 -40.36 -4.16 4.50
N GLY A 142 -40.01 -4.25 3.21
CA GLY A 142 -40.96 -4.34 2.10
C GLY A 142 -41.74 -3.05 1.80
N ARG A 143 -41.46 -1.96 2.54
CA ARG A 143 -42.07 -0.63 2.40
C ARG A 143 -41.02 0.40 1.96
N ILE A 144 -41.09 0.81 0.70
CA ILE A 144 -40.10 1.69 0.08
C ILE A 144 -40.74 3.01 -0.30
N HIS A 145 -40.47 4.06 0.49
CA HIS A 145 -40.92 5.44 0.27
C HIS A 145 -39.75 6.42 0.48
N PRO A 146 -39.72 7.58 -0.21
CA PRO A 146 -38.59 8.52 -0.12
C PRO A 146 -38.20 8.91 1.31
N ALA A 147 -39.17 9.29 2.15
CA ALA A 147 -38.92 9.67 3.54
C ALA A 147 -38.30 8.53 4.39
N ARG A 148 -38.70 7.28 4.11
CA ARG A 148 -38.19 6.10 4.81
C ARG A 148 -36.78 5.75 4.35
N ILE A 149 -36.48 5.93 3.07
CA ILE A 149 -35.14 5.71 2.52
C ILE A 149 -34.14 6.63 3.22
N GLU A 150 -34.45 7.93 3.34
CA GLU A 150 -33.59 8.89 4.03
C GLU A 150 -33.35 8.51 5.50
N GLU A 151 -34.42 8.11 6.20
CA GLU A 151 -34.33 7.66 7.60
C GLU A 151 -33.42 6.43 7.76
N VAL A 152 -33.62 5.41 6.91
CA VAL A 152 -32.85 4.16 6.94
C VAL A 152 -31.38 4.43 6.61
N VAL A 153 -31.09 5.23 5.58
CA VAL A 153 -29.72 5.58 5.19
C VAL A 153 -29.01 6.31 6.32
N SER A 154 -29.65 7.30 6.97
CA SER A 154 -29.07 8.01 8.11
C SER A 154 -28.79 7.09 9.29
N LYS A 155 -29.67 6.11 9.54
CA LYS A 155 -29.48 5.12 10.60
C LYS A 155 -28.31 4.19 10.30
N VAL A 156 -28.23 3.65 9.08
CA VAL A 156 -27.14 2.77 8.64
C VAL A 156 -25.81 3.51 8.67
N GLN A 157 -25.78 4.78 8.23
CA GLN A 157 -24.56 5.58 8.27
C GLN A 157 -23.99 5.70 9.69
N LYS A 158 -24.83 5.95 10.69
CA LYS A 158 -24.41 5.97 12.10
C LYS A 158 -23.91 4.61 12.59
N GLN A 159 -24.60 3.53 12.22
CA GLN A 159 -24.19 2.17 12.59
C GLN A 159 -22.81 1.81 12.03
N VAL A 160 -22.57 2.12 10.75
CA VAL A 160 -21.29 1.88 10.09
C VAL A 160 -20.18 2.72 10.75
N GLU A 161 -20.46 3.98 11.09
CA GLU A 161 -19.49 4.84 11.78
C GLU A 161 -19.14 4.31 13.18
N GLU A 162 -20.14 3.88 13.95
CA GLU A 162 -19.93 3.24 15.26
C GLU A 162 -19.12 1.94 15.14
N GLU A 163 -19.42 1.10 14.15
CA GLU A 163 -18.69 -0.15 13.88
C GLU A 163 -17.24 0.11 13.47
N ILE A 164 -16.97 1.16 12.68
CA ILE A 164 -15.61 1.58 12.34
C ILE A 164 -14.84 1.99 13.59
N ILE A 165 -15.47 2.77 14.48
CA ILE A 165 -14.86 3.21 15.74
C ILE A 165 -14.59 2.00 16.66
N GLU A 166 -15.55 1.08 16.76
CA GLU A 166 -15.42 -0.12 17.60
C GLU A 166 -14.35 -1.08 17.06
N THR A 167 -14.35 -1.33 15.75
CA THR A 167 -13.33 -2.14 15.08
C THR A 167 -11.95 -1.51 15.20
N GLY A 168 -11.86 -0.17 15.12
CA GLY A 168 -10.63 0.57 15.37
C GLY A 168 -10.11 0.38 16.80
N LYS A 169 -10.99 0.43 17.81
CA LYS A 169 -10.63 0.15 19.21
C LYS A 169 -10.20 -1.30 19.40
N ARG A 170 -10.93 -2.25 18.81
CA ARG A 170 -10.64 -3.69 18.89
C ARG A 170 -9.34 -4.06 18.19
N THR A 171 -9.03 -3.44 17.06
CA THR A 171 -7.77 -3.67 16.35
C THR A 171 -6.59 -3.09 17.13
N ARG A 172 -6.76 -1.93 17.77
CA ARG A 172 -5.74 -1.35 18.66
C ARG A 172 -5.50 -2.18 19.92
N SER A 173 -6.53 -2.85 20.45
CA SER A 173 -6.34 -3.81 21.55
C SER A 173 -5.80 -5.16 21.08
N THR A 174 -6.09 -5.56 19.85
CA THR A 174 -5.66 -6.86 19.30
C THR A 174 -4.26 -6.80 18.71
N SER A 175 -3.74 -5.63 18.33
CA SER A 175 -2.31 -5.47 18.00
C SER A 175 -1.40 -5.69 19.22
N ALA A 176 -1.92 -5.60 20.44
CA ALA A 176 -1.26 -6.12 21.64
C ALA A 176 -1.32 -7.66 21.74
N SER A 177 -2.31 -8.29 21.09
CA SER A 177 -2.53 -9.74 21.08
C SER A 177 -1.98 -10.47 19.84
N THR A 178 -1.54 -9.77 18.79
CA THR A 178 -0.89 -10.39 17.60
C THR A 178 0.46 -11.07 17.92
N ALA A 179 0.91 -11.01 19.18
CA ALA A 179 1.95 -11.89 19.70
C ALA A 179 1.49 -13.36 19.88
N CYS A 180 0.18 -13.67 19.92
CA CYS A 180 -0.31 -15.01 20.24
C CYS A 180 -0.48 -15.96 19.05
N ILE A 181 -0.51 -15.50 17.79
CA ILE A 181 -0.79 -16.39 16.63
C ILE A 181 0.44 -17.22 16.21
N ARG A 182 1.63 -16.99 16.79
CA ARG A 182 2.83 -17.79 16.47
C ARG A 182 2.88 -19.19 17.11
N ASN A 183 1.91 -19.58 17.94
CA ASN A 183 1.97 -20.85 18.70
C ASN A 183 0.99 -21.96 18.25
N LEU A 184 0.29 -21.81 17.12
CA LEU A 184 -0.67 -22.83 16.65
C LEU A 184 -0.19 -23.68 15.46
N SER A 185 1.05 -23.52 14.97
CA SER A 185 1.56 -24.27 13.80
C SER A 185 2.44 -25.48 14.12
N VAL A 186 2.56 -25.92 15.39
CA VAL A 186 3.46 -27.04 15.76
C VAL A 186 2.74 -28.31 16.27
N SER A 187 1.41 -28.30 16.43
CA SER A 187 0.70 -29.46 17.02
C SER A 187 0.00 -30.42 16.06
N SER A 188 0.13 -30.27 14.73
CA SER A 188 -0.54 -31.18 13.76
C SER A 188 0.41 -31.98 12.87
N VAL A 189 1.66 -32.21 13.29
CA VAL A 189 2.53 -33.21 12.67
C VAL A 189 3.01 -34.21 13.72
N LYS A 190 2.14 -35.14 14.06
CA LYS A 190 2.48 -36.48 14.55
C LYS A 190 1.32 -37.43 14.31
#